data_AF-A0A1I3X3B0-F1
#
_entry.id   AF-A0A1I3X3B0-F1
#
_cell.length_a   1.000
_cell.length_b   1.000
_cell.length_c   1.000
_cell.angle_alpha   90.00
_cell.angle_beta   90.00
_cell.angle_gamma   90.00
#
_symmetry.space_group_name_H-M   'P 1'
#
loop_
_entity.id
_entity.type
_entity.pdbx_description
1 polymer ?
#
loop_
_entity_poly.entity_id
_entity_poly.type
_entity_poly.pdbx_seq_one_letter_code
_entity_poly.pdbx_strand_id
1 'polypeptide(L)'
;MISGAYFFENERLNTWMPLYELKGIRWTNHELEKTPLRIPSKAPAGIVIMMTHPRFKVKPHIKGNTVTFDIHVKVEGTIYEQFDDIPTSTLERHAAEAIEAELRKTLAKSVALKCDPYQLREIIYRDFPADFHRLTKNKPFFLDKNSLGSVKVEVKVTSTGKMKGGFNRKP
;
A
#
# COMPACT_ATOMS: atom_id res chain seq x y z
N MET A 1 9.85 -13.91 -13.26
CA MET A 1 9.23 -12.56 -13.24
C MET A 1 7.79 -12.71 -12.76
N ILE A 2 7.33 -11.90 -11.81
CA ILE A 2 5.94 -11.94 -11.31
C ILE A 2 5.08 -11.00 -12.17
N SER A 3 3.97 -11.47 -12.73
CA SER A 3 3.10 -10.72 -13.65
C SER A 3 1.81 -10.20 -13.01
N GLY A 4 1.40 -10.73 -11.85
CA GLY A 4 0.15 -10.42 -11.19
C GLY A 4 -0.18 -11.41 -10.08
N ALA A 5 -1.45 -11.46 -9.68
CA ALA A 5 -1.95 -12.42 -8.70
C ALA A 5 -3.34 -12.94 -9.08
N TYR A 6 -3.58 -14.23 -8.80
CA TYR A 6 -4.90 -14.84 -8.87
C TYR A 6 -5.58 -14.78 -7.49
N PHE A 7 -6.87 -14.49 -7.48
CA PHE A 7 -7.69 -14.44 -6.28
C PHE A 7 -8.68 -15.59 -6.30
N PHE A 8 -8.74 -16.32 -5.19
CA PHE A 8 -9.65 -17.45 -5.01
C PHE A 8 -10.67 -17.14 -3.92
N GLU A 9 -11.87 -17.66 -4.07
CA GLU A 9 -12.92 -17.66 -3.05
C GLU A 9 -13.56 -19.05 -3.02
N ASN A 10 -13.62 -19.69 -1.86
CA ASN A 10 -14.11 -21.07 -1.69
C ASN A 10 -13.48 -22.04 -2.70
N GLU A 11 -12.15 -22.05 -2.78
CA GLU A 11 -11.34 -22.89 -3.69
C GLU A 11 -11.58 -22.67 -5.19
N ARG A 12 -12.42 -21.70 -5.56
CA ARG A 12 -12.70 -21.35 -6.96
C ARG A 12 -11.96 -20.10 -7.36
N LEU A 13 -11.39 -20.10 -8.57
CA LEU A 13 -10.80 -18.92 -9.16
C LEU A 13 -11.89 -17.85 -9.33
N ASN A 14 -11.70 -16.70 -8.69
CA ASN A 14 -12.57 -15.55 -8.82
C ASN A 14 -12.07 -14.60 -9.92
N THR A 15 -10.80 -14.18 -9.85
CA THR A 15 -10.23 -13.23 -10.82
C THR A 15 -8.70 -13.24 -10.83
N TRP A 16 -8.11 -12.55 -11.81
CA TRP A 16 -6.69 -12.26 -11.89
C TRP A 16 -6.48 -10.75 -12.00
N MET A 17 -5.49 -10.21 -11.28
CA MET A 17 -5.09 -8.81 -11.41
C MET A 17 -3.64 -8.72 -11.86
N PRO A 18 -3.34 -7.91 -12.89
CA PRO A 18 -1.96 -7.65 -13.31
C PRO A 18 -1.22 -6.82 -12.27
N LEU A 19 0.10 -7.00 -12.19
CA LEU A 19 0.96 -6.35 -11.19
C LEU A 19 0.83 -4.81 -11.18
N TYR A 20 0.60 -4.18 -12.35
CA TYR A 20 0.46 -2.73 -12.44
C TYR A 20 -0.82 -2.18 -11.79
N GLU A 21 -1.84 -3.04 -11.57
CA GLU A 21 -3.06 -2.73 -10.81
C GLU A 21 -2.97 -3.17 -9.34
N LEU A 22 -1.99 -3.99 -8.99
CA LEU A 22 -1.76 -4.52 -7.64
C LEU A 22 -0.67 -3.80 -6.85
N LYS A 23 -0.11 -2.70 -7.37
CA LYS A 23 1.06 -2.07 -6.74
C LYS A 23 0.87 -1.75 -5.25
N GLY A 24 -0.35 -1.43 -4.84
CA GLY A 24 -0.65 -1.11 -3.45
C GLY A 24 -0.59 -2.31 -2.50
N ILE A 25 -0.65 -3.56 -2.99
CA ILE A 25 -0.64 -4.77 -2.14
C ILE A 25 0.67 -4.93 -1.36
N ARG A 26 1.80 -4.52 -1.92
CA ARG A 26 3.11 -4.70 -1.27
C ARG A 26 3.22 -3.97 0.06
N TRP A 27 2.42 -2.91 0.25
CA TRP A 27 2.43 -2.13 1.48
C TRP A 27 1.80 -2.86 2.66
N THR A 28 1.09 -3.97 2.43
CA THR A 28 0.57 -4.85 3.50
C THR A 28 1.64 -5.81 4.04
N ASN A 29 2.73 -6.02 3.30
CA ASN A 29 3.75 -7.01 3.66
C ASN A 29 4.77 -6.41 4.64
N HIS A 30 4.61 -6.70 5.93
CA HIS A 30 5.54 -6.26 6.98
C HIS A 30 6.96 -6.83 6.83
N GLU A 31 7.13 -7.94 6.10
CA GLU A 31 8.41 -8.58 5.79
C GLU A 31 9.00 -8.07 4.47
N LEU A 32 8.42 -7.03 3.87
CA LEU A 32 8.96 -6.43 2.66
C LEU A 32 10.36 -5.87 2.94
N GLU A 33 11.37 -6.62 2.49
CA GLU A 33 12.78 -6.23 2.63
C GLU A 33 13.05 -4.91 1.93
N LYS A 34 12.66 -4.79 0.65
CA LYS A 34 12.93 -3.61 -0.16
C LYS A 34 12.09 -3.53 -1.43
N THR A 35 11.61 -2.34 -1.79
CA THR A 35 10.96 -2.10 -3.09
C THR A 35 11.24 -0.69 -3.61
N PRO A 36 11.45 -0.48 -4.92
CA PRO A 36 11.62 0.87 -5.47
C PRO A 36 10.26 1.58 -5.59
N LEU A 37 10.20 2.82 -5.12
CA LEU A 37 9.13 3.77 -5.40
C LEU A 37 9.67 4.90 -6.28
N ARG A 38 9.09 5.05 -7.48
CA ARG A 38 9.37 6.19 -8.36
C ARG A 38 8.47 7.35 -8.00
N ILE A 39 9.06 8.52 -7.75
CA ILE A 39 8.30 9.74 -7.47
C ILE A 39 7.78 10.34 -8.81
N PRO A 40 6.47 10.59 -8.96
CA PRO A 40 5.92 11.24 -10.15
C PRO A 40 6.53 12.63 -10.39
N SER A 41 6.66 13.06 -11.65
CA SER A 41 7.59 14.11 -12.15
C SER A 41 7.34 15.58 -11.75
N LYS A 42 6.92 15.85 -10.51
CA LYS A 42 6.98 17.20 -9.92
C LYS A 42 8.34 17.49 -9.24
N ALA A 43 9.19 16.48 -9.14
CA ALA A 43 10.62 16.56 -8.83
C ALA A 43 11.42 16.36 -10.14
N PRO A 44 12.74 16.62 -10.21
CA PRO A 44 13.59 16.18 -11.31
C PRO A 44 13.23 14.73 -11.67
N ALA A 45 12.90 14.49 -12.93
CA ALA A 45 12.46 13.18 -13.39
C ALA A 45 13.51 12.13 -12.99
N GLY A 46 13.09 11.06 -12.30
CA GLY A 46 13.96 9.91 -12.04
C GLY A 46 14.26 9.59 -10.58
N ILE A 47 13.74 10.33 -9.59
CA ILE A 47 13.98 9.99 -8.17
C ILE A 47 13.33 8.65 -7.81
N VAL A 48 14.16 7.70 -7.38
CA VAL A 48 13.77 6.41 -6.82
C VAL A 48 14.10 6.38 -5.34
N ILE A 49 13.09 6.17 -4.51
CA ILE A 49 13.27 5.90 -3.08
C ILE A 49 13.10 4.40 -2.87
N MET A 50 14.06 3.79 -2.19
CA MET A 50 13.94 2.38 -1.82
C MET A 50 13.19 2.27 -0.50
N MET A 51 12.00 1.71 -0.55
CA MET A 51 11.09 1.58 0.59
C MET A 51 11.26 0.24 1.30
N THR A 52 11.20 0.26 2.62
CA THR A 52 11.42 -0.90 3.50
C THR A 52 10.45 -0.87 4.69
N HIS A 53 10.21 -2.04 5.31
CA HIS A 53 9.51 -2.17 6.58
C HIS A 53 8.14 -1.46 6.66
N PRO A 54 7.22 -1.65 5.70
CA PRO A 54 5.92 -1.02 5.78
C PRO A 54 5.13 -1.59 6.96
N ARG A 55 4.43 -0.71 7.67
CA ARG A 55 3.45 -1.06 8.71
C ARG A 55 2.08 -0.65 8.23
N PHE A 56 1.27 -1.64 7.87
CA PHE A 56 -0.09 -1.47 7.39
C PHE A 56 -1.08 -1.72 8.52
N LYS A 57 -1.95 -0.75 8.78
CA LYS A 57 -3.03 -0.86 9.75
C LYS A 57 -4.34 -0.47 9.11
N VAL A 58 -5.39 -1.20 9.45
CA VAL A 58 -6.75 -0.96 8.99
C VAL A 58 -7.64 -0.80 10.21
N LYS A 59 -8.49 0.22 10.20
CA LYS A 59 -9.53 0.42 11.21
C LYS A 59 -10.91 0.43 10.53
N PRO A 60 -11.77 -0.56 10.80
CA PRO A 60 -13.13 -0.55 10.28
C PRO A 60 -14.03 0.39 11.09
N HIS A 61 -14.98 1.02 10.41
CA HIS A 61 -16.08 1.78 11.00
C HIS A 61 -17.39 1.24 10.44
N ILE A 62 -18.22 0.68 11.30
CA ILE A 62 -19.47 0.02 10.91
C ILE A 62 -20.63 0.93 11.33
N LYS A 63 -21.52 1.23 10.39
CA LYS A 63 -22.75 2.00 10.62
C LYS A 63 -23.92 1.34 9.91
N GLY A 64 -24.71 0.57 10.67
CA GLY A 64 -25.83 -0.19 10.13
C GLY A 64 -25.37 -1.20 9.07
N ASN A 65 -25.79 -1.01 7.82
CA ASN A 65 -25.44 -1.86 6.68
C ASN A 65 -24.29 -1.28 5.83
N THR A 66 -23.53 -0.33 6.37
CA THR A 66 -22.38 0.26 5.70
C THR A 66 -21.13 0.08 6.54
N VAL A 67 -19.99 -0.10 5.88
CA VAL A 67 -18.68 -0.19 6.52
C VAL A 67 -17.67 0.59 5.70
N THR A 68 -16.84 1.37 6.39
CA THR A 68 -15.70 2.08 5.81
C THR A 68 -14.42 1.68 6.51
N PHE A 69 -13.31 1.65 5.79
CA PHE A 69 -12.01 1.24 6.31
C PHE A 69 -11.04 2.42 6.23
N ASP A 70 -10.57 2.88 7.39
CA ASP A 70 -9.42 3.76 7.46
C ASP A 70 -8.14 2.95 7.30
N ILE A 71 -7.25 3.39 6.43
CA ILE A 71 -5.95 2.76 6.18
C ILE A 71 -4.85 3.69 6.66
N HIS A 72 -3.96 3.17 7.50
CA HIS A 72 -2.75 3.87 7.92
C HIS A 72 -1.52 3.06 7.53
N VAL A 73 -0.65 3.67 6.72
CA VAL A 73 0.64 3.09 6.33
C VAL A 73 1.76 3.95 6.89
N LYS A 74 2.73 3.30 7.55
CA LYS A 74 4.04 3.89 7.85
C LYS A 74 5.10 3.13 7.09
N VAL A 75 6.06 3.81 6.47
CA VAL A 75 7.12 3.16 5.70
C VAL A 75 8.41 3.93 5.80
N GLU A 76 9.53 3.21 5.77
CA GLU A 76 10.86 3.78 5.77
C GLU A 76 11.42 3.84 4.35
N GLY A 77 12.21 4.86 4.06
CA GLY A 77 12.81 5.08 2.74
C GLY A 77 14.31 5.35 2.81
N THR A 78 15.06 4.83 1.85
CA THR A 78 16.46 5.19 1.61
C THR A 78 16.61 5.79 0.22
N ILE A 79 17.32 6.91 0.14
CA ILE A 79 17.63 7.58 -1.13
C ILE A 79 19.11 7.35 -1.42
N TYR A 80 19.45 6.85 -2.61
CA TYR A 80 20.85 6.67 -2.99
C TYR A 80 21.50 7.93 -3.55
N GLU A 81 20.75 8.67 -4.37
CA GLU A 81 21.18 9.91 -4.99
C GLU A 81 20.35 11.05 -4.41
N GLN A 82 20.97 11.86 -3.56
CA GLN A 82 20.35 13.08 -3.07
C GLN A 82 20.59 14.17 -4.10
N PHE A 83 19.51 14.77 -4.58
CA PHE A 83 19.54 16.00 -5.36
C PHE A 83 19.57 17.15 -4.36
N ASP A 84 20.67 17.92 -4.34
CA ASP A 84 20.95 18.94 -3.31
C ASP A 84 19.89 20.07 -3.26
N ASP A 85 19.05 20.18 -4.29
CA ASP A 85 18.01 21.19 -4.45
C ASP A 85 16.64 20.77 -3.86
N ILE A 86 16.45 19.53 -3.40
CA ILE A 86 15.15 19.06 -2.93
C ILE A 86 15.18 18.71 -1.43
N PRO A 87 14.37 19.38 -0.60
CA PRO A 87 14.24 19.03 0.80
C PRO A 87 13.69 17.60 0.98
N THR A 88 14.28 16.84 1.92
CA THR A 88 13.83 15.48 2.25
C THR A 88 12.33 15.41 2.57
N SER A 89 11.79 16.41 3.28
CA SER A 89 10.36 16.49 3.60
C SER A 89 9.47 16.58 2.35
N THR A 90 9.96 17.18 1.27
CA THR A 90 9.26 17.22 -0.02
C THR A 90 9.22 15.84 -0.66
N LEU A 91 10.33 15.09 -0.55
CA LEU A 91 10.41 13.71 -1.06
C LEU A 91 9.52 12.75 -0.26
N GLU A 92 9.50 12.88 1.07
CA GLU A 92 8.61 12.13 1.96
C GLU A 92 7.14 12.39 1.61
N ARG A 93 6.75 13.65 1.41
CA ARG A 93 5.39 14.02 1.01
C ARG A 93 5.01 13.43 -0.35
N HIS A 94 5.86 13.59 -1.38
CA HIS A 94 5.57 13.03 -2.70
C HIS A 94 5.53 11.49 -2.70
N ALA A 95 6.36 10.86 -1.88
CA ALA A 95 6.33 9.42 -1.68
C ALA A 95 5.01 8.98 -1.03
N ALA A 96 4.56 9.69 0.01
CA ALA A 96 3.30 9.42 0.67
C ALA A 96 2.12 9.53 -0.30
N GLU A 97 2.08 10.58 -1.13
CA GLU A 97 1.08 10.78 -2.17
C GLU A 97 1.09 9.64 -3.21
N ALA A 98 2.27 9.18 -3.63
CA ALA A 98 2.40 8.10 -4.59
C ALA A 98 1.92 6.75 -4.03
N ILE A 99 2.25 6.44 -2.77
CA ILE A 99 1.77 5.24 -2.08
C ILE A 99 0.26 5.29 -1.88
N GLU A 100 -0.27 6.43 -1.43
CA GLU A 100 -1.71 6.62 -1.28
C GLU A 100 -2.45 6.39 -2.61
N ALA A 101 -1.90 6.91 -3.72
CA ALA A 101 -2.47 6.68 -5.04
C ALA A 101 -2.44 5.20 -5.45
N GLU A 102 -1.38 4.47 -5.15
CA GLU A 102 -1.31 3.02 -5.37
C GLU A 102 -2.34 2.26 -4.53
N LEU A 103 -2.52 2.64 -3.25
CA LEU A 103 -3.51 2.04 -2.36
C LEU A 103 -4.94 2.23 -2.89
N ARG A 104 -5.29 3.48 -3.21
CA ARG A 104 -6.60 3.84 -3.75
C ARG A 104 -6.89 3.15 -5.07
N LYS A 105 -5.91 3.14 -5.99
CA LYS A 105 -6.06 2.51 -7.32
C LYS A 105 -6.27 1.00 -7.20
N THR A 106 -5.49 0.33 -6.35
CA THR A 106 -5.58 -1.12 -6.15
C THR A 106 -6.95 -1.49 -5.58
N LEU A 107 -7.43 -0.77 -4.55
CA LEU A 107 -8.75 -1.02 -3.98
C LEU A 107 -9.89 -0.75 -4.98
N ALA A 108 -9.83 0.35 -5.71
CA ALA A 108 -10.85 0.67 -6.71
C ALA A 108 -10.96 -0.43 -7.78
N LYS A 109 -9.81 -0.97 -8.21
CA LYS A 109 -9.76 -2.08 -9.16
C LYS A 109 -10.25 -3.39 -8.54
N SER A 110 -9.86 -3.69 -7.31
CA SER A 110 -10.26 -4.93 -6.66
C SER A 110 -11.76 -4.97 -6.37
N VAL A 111 -12.36 -3.83 -6.00
CA VAL A 111 -13.82 -3.70 -5.84
C VAL A 111 -14.55 -3.99 -7.14
N ALA A 112 -14.07 -3.45 -8.27
CA ALA A 112 -14.68 -3.70 -9.58
C ALA A 112 -14.60 -5.19 -9.98
N LEU A 113 -13.54 -5.88 -9.54
CA LEU A 113 -13.29 -7.30 -9.80
C LEU A 113 -13.79 -8.23 -8.67
N LYS A 114 -14.47 -7.68 -7.66
CA LYS A 114 -14.96 -8.42 -6.47
C LYS A 114 -13.88 -9.23 -5.76
N CYS A 115 -12.67 -8.69 -5.63
CA CYS A 115 -11.58 -9.28 -4.87
C CYS A 115 -11.05 -8.33 -3.78
N ASP A 116 -10.28 -8.87 -2.84
CA ASP A 116 -9.90 -8.19 -1.60
C ASP A 116 -8.40 -8.34 -1.27
N PRO A 117 -7.51 -7.64 -1.99
CA PRO A 117 -6.07 -7.70 -1.81
C PRO A 117 -5.61 -7.20 -0.44
N TYR A 118 -6.44 -6.43 0.26
CA TYR A 118 -6.14 -5.89 1.59
C TYR A 118 -6.80 -6.67 2.73
N GLN A 119 -7.49 -7.77 2.40
CA GLN A 119 -8.18 -8.63 3.36
C GLN A 119 -9.14 -7.85 4.28
N LEU A 120 -9.80 -6.81 3.76
CA LEU A 120 -10.72 -5.96 4.52
C LEU A 120 -11.96 -6.74 4.99
N ARG A 121 -12.46 -7.66 4.15
CA ARG A 121 -13.58 -8.56 4.49
C ARG A 121 -13.20 -9.50 5.62
N GLU A 122 -11.97 -9.99 5.63
CA GLU A 122 -11.47 -10.89 6.67
C GLU A 122 -11.43 -10.22 8.04
N ILE A 123 -11.08 -8.93 8.11
CA ILE A 123 -11.13 -8.15 9.36
C ILE A 123 -12.54 -8.16 9.94
N ILE A 124 -13.57 -7.93 9.11
CA ILE A 124 -14.96 -7.94 9.57
C ILE A 124 -15.41 -9.37 9.93
N TYR A 125 -15.02 -10.37 9.14
CA TYR A 125 -15.34 -11.76 9.41
C TYR A 125 -14.82 -12.22 10.77
N ARG A 126 -13.54 -11.95 11.07
CA ARG A 126 -12.87 -12.42 12.28
C ARG A 126 -13.24 -11.59 13.51
N ASP A 127 -13.25 -10.27 13.37
CA ASP A 127 -13.34 -9.36 14.54
C ASP A 127 -14.79 -8.89 14.79
N PHE A 128 -15.69 -8.98 13.80
CA PHE A 128 -17.08 -8.49 13.86
C PHE A 128 -18.09 -9.46 13.21
N PRO A 129 -18.20 -10.73 13.66
CA PRO A 129 -18.94 -11.79 12.95
C PRO A 129 -20.45 -11.49 12.77
N ALA A 130 -21.08 -10.84 13.74
CA ALA A 130 -22.49 -10.45 13.63
C ALA A 130 -22.72 -9.39 12.53
N ASP A 131 -21.79 -8.43 12.42
CA ASP A 131 -21.81 -7.42 11.37
C ASP A 131 -21.48 -8.03 10.01
N PHE A 132 -20.51 -8.95 9.95
CA PHE A 132 -20.20 -9.71 8.74
C PHE A 132 -21.43 -10.43 8.20
N HIS A 133 -22.14 -11.18 9.05
CA HIS A 133 -23.37 -11.88 8.66
C HIS A 133 -24.43 -10.91 8.13
N ARG A 134 -24.62 -9.77 8.80
CA ARG A 134 -25.57 -8.73 8.36
C ARG A 134 -25.19 -8.13 7.01
N LEU A 135 -23.92 -7.77 6.81
CA LEU A 135 -23.41 -7.15 5.59
C LEU A 135 -23.45 -8.11 4.39
N THR A 136 -23.26 -9.41 4.63
CA THR A 136 -23.20 -10.44 3.59
C THR A 136 -24.53 -11.09 3.25
N LYS A 137 -25.57 -10.94 4.11
CA LYS A 137 -26.88 -11.59 3.96
C LYS A 137 -27.47 -11.56 2.55
N ASN A 138 -27.44 -10.39 1.90
CA ASN A 138 -27.99 -10.20 0.55
C ASN A 138 -26.91 -9.85 -0.50
N LYS A 139 -25.66 -9.67 -0.07
CA LYS A 139 -24.55 -9.18 -0.90
C LYS A 139 -23.25 -9.88 -0.46
N PRO A 140 -22.91 -11.07 -1.00
CA PRO A 140 -21.76 -11.85 -0.55
C PRO A 140 -20.43 -11.09 -0.54
N PHE A 141 -20.25 -10.16 -1.49
CA PHE A 141 -19.13 -9.23 -1.55
C PHE A 141 -19.60 -7.81 -1.21
N PHE A 142 -19.42 -7.37 0.03
CA PHE A 142 -19.99 -6.10 0.49
C PHE A 142 -19.15 -4.85 0.15
N LEU A 143 -17.86 -5.00 -0.16
CA LEU A 143 -17.01 -3.84 -0.49
C LEU A 143 -17.51 -3.13 -1.76
N ASP A 144 -17.45 -1.81 -1.73
CA ASP A 144 -17.76 -0.94 -2.86
C ASP A 144 -16.89 0.33 -2.85
N LYS A 145 -17.13 1.25 -3.80
CA LYS A 145 -16.37 2.50 -3.95
C LYS A 145 -16.39 3.40 -2.71
N ASN A 146 -17.39 3.25 -1.83
CA ASN A 146 -17.54 4.02 -0.61
C ASN A 146 -16.93 3.29 0.61
N SER A 147 -16.43 2.07 0.46
CA SER A 147 -15.82 1.32 1.56
C SER A 147 -14.46 1.87 1.99
N LEU A 148 -13.84 2.76 1.22
CA LEU A 148 -12.59 3.40 1.62
C LEU A 148 -12.87 4.66 2.43
N GLY A 149 -12.40 4.69 3.68
CA GLY A 149 -12.39 5.88 4.52
C GLY A 149 -11.16 6.75 4.26
N SER A 150 -10.54 7.22 5.34
CA SER A 150 -9.27 7.95 5.26
C SER A 150 -8.11 7.02 4.87
N VAL A 151 -7.20 7.52 4.05
CA VAL A 151 -5.92 6.87 3.77
C VAL A 151 -4.83 7.81 4.22
N LYS A 152 -4.08 7.40 5.24
CA LYS A 152 -2.95 8.16 5.77
C LYS A 152 -1.68 7.41 5.46
N VAL A 153 -0.73 8.07 4.82
CA VAL A 153 0.61 7.52 4.59
C VAL A 153 1.65 8.41 5.24
N GLU A 154 2.52 7.82 6.03
CA GLU A 154 3.69 8.46 6.63
C GLU A 154 4.95 7.79 6.06
N VAL A 155 5.78 8.58 5.37
CA VAL A 155 7.08 8.14 4.86
C VAL A 155 8.15 8.81 5.70
N LYS A 156 9.13 8.03 6.17
CA LYS A 156 10.32 8.55 6.84
C LYS A 156 11.55 8.15 6.05
N VAL A 157 12.30 9.12 5.54
CA VAL A 157 13.59 8.86 4.92
C VAL A 157 14.65 8.73 6.03
N THR A 158 15.28 7.55 6.13
CA THR A 158 16.19 7.22 7.23
C THR A 158 17.67 7.39 6.86
N SER A 159 18.00 7.46 5.57
CA SER A 159 19.36 7.66 5.09
C SER A 159 19.38 8.26 3.68
N THR A 160 20.34 9.14 3.44
CA THR A 160 20.79 9.51 2.10
C THR A 160 22.12 8.81 1.86
N GLY A 161 22.30 8.18 0.70
CA GLY A 161 23.32 7.19 0.37
C GLY A 161 24.77 7.66 0.38
N LYS A 162 25.14 8.65 1.20
CA LYS A 162 26.53 8.94 1.57
C LYS A 162 27.08 7.80 2.42
N MET A 163 27.36 6.66 1.79
CA MET A 163 28.38 5.76 2.30
C MET A 163 29.68 6.57 2.33
N LYS A 164 30.16 6.91 3.53
CA LYS A 164 31.56 7.28 3.73
C LYS A 164 32.39 6.08 3.25
N GLY A 165 32.88 6.15 2.02
CA GLY A 165 33.86 5.22 1.51
C GLY A 165 35.12 5.32 2.35
N GLY A 166 35.27 4.42 3.33
CA GLY A 166 36.54 4.17 4.00
C GLY A 166 37.48 3.48 3.04
N PHE A 167 38.01 4.20 2.05
CA PHE A 167 39.20 3.77 1.32
C PHE A 167 40.39 3.90 2.28
N ASN A 168 40.62 2.87 3.09
CA ASN A 168 41.85 2.72 3.82
C ASN A 168 42.89 2.14 2.83
N ARG A 169 43.49 3.00 2.01
CA ARG A 169 44.77 2.67 1.35
C ARG A 169 45.84 2.79 2.42
N LYS A 170 46.28 1.66 2.98
CA LYS A 170 47.52 1.64 3.76
C LYS A 170 48.72 1.79 2.81
N PRO A 171 49.79 2.48 3.25
CA PRO A 171 50.98 2.77 2.46
C PRO A 171 51.77 1.51 2.10
#